data_AF-A0A1J3CHT5-F1
#
_entry.id   AF-A0A1J3CHT5-F1
#
_cell.length_a   1.000
_cell.length_b   1.000
_cell.length_c   1.000
_cell.angle_alpha   90.00
_cell.angle_beta   90.00
_cell.angle_gamma   90.00
#
_symmetry.space_group_name_H-M   'P 1'
#
loop_
_entity.id
_entity.type
_entity.pdbx_description
1 polymer ?
#
loop_
_entity_poly.entity_id
_entity_poly.type
_entity_poly.pdbx_seq_one_letter_code
_entity_poly.pdbx_strand_id
1 'polypeptide(L)'
;KEVGYVMDKKWAMVKEDDAGEGEEEIRLTHHSEKLAVAFGLMSTRDGEEIVVKKNLRICGDCHNAIKFMSKVAGREIIVRDNL
;
A
#
# COMPACT_ATOMS: atom_id res chain seq x y z
N LYS A 1 -8.92 -11.08 17.46
CA LYS A 1 -7.51 -10.79 17.10
C LYS A 1 -7.51 -9.43 16.42
N GLU A 2 -6.90 -8.42 17.02
CA GLU A 2 -6.65 -7.16 16.32
C GLU A 2 -5.74 -7.46 15.13
N VAL A 3 -6.25 -7.20 13.93
CA VAL A 3 -5.42 -7.23 12.73
C VAL A 3 -4.94 -5.80 12.57
N GLY A 4 -3.62 -5.59 12.64
CA GLY A 4 -3.00 -4.28 12.44
C GLY A 4 -2.01 -4.34 11.29
N TYR A 5 -1.90 -3.24 10.55
CA TYR A 5 -0.80 -3.00 9.63
C TYR A 5 0.22 -2.08 10.31
N VAL A 6 1.48 -2.52 10.33
CA VAL A 6 2.62 -1.71 10.76
C VAL A 6 3.53 -1.56 9.56
N MET A 7 3.89 -0.31 9.29
CA MET A 7 4.69 0.06 8.14
C MET A 7 6.14 -0.40 8.28
N ASP A 8 6.66 -1.01 7.22
CA ASP A 8 8.03 -1.52 7.20
C ASP A 8 8.97 -0.47 6.59
N LYS A 9 9.57 0.34 7.48
CA LYS A 9 10.42 1.49 7.14
C LYS A 9 11.61 1.15 6.24
N LYS A 10 12.05 -0.12 6.21
CA LYS A 10 13.15 -0.56 5.33
C LYS A 10 12.87 -0.33 3.84
N TRP A 11 11.60 -0.18 3.45
CA TRP A 11 11.19 0.07 2.08
C TRP A 11 11.11 1.56 1.72
N ALA A 12 11.41 2.49 2.64
CA ALA A 12 11.35 3.92 2.40
C ALA A 12 12.46 4.41 1.46
N MET A 13 13.52 3.61 1.27
CA MET A 13 14.67 3.88 0.40
C MET A 13 15.28 5.28 0.61
N VAL A 14 15.35 5.71 1.87
CA VAL A 14 16.03 6.94 2.28
C VAL A 14 17.33 6.56 2.97
N LYS A 15 18.39 7.35 2.78
CA LYS A 15 19.58 7.22 3.63
C LYS A 15 19.20 7.78 4.99
N GLU A 16 19.49 7.03 6.06
CA GLU A 16 19.18 7.44 7.44
C GLU A 16 19.78 8.82 7.76
N ASP A 17 20.93 9.15 7.18
CA ASP A 17 21.62 10.43 7.37
C ASP A 17 20.95 11.63 6.65
N ASP A 18 20.11 11.37 5.64
CA ASP A 18 19.43 12.40 4.83
C ASP A 18 17.93 12.53 5.17
N ALA A 19 17.39 11.63 6.00
CA ALA A 19 15.96 11.58 6.30
C ALA A 19 15.60 12.50 7.48
N GLY A 20 14.77 13.49 7.22
CA GLY A 20 14.14 14.26 8.31
C GLY A 20 13.21 13.39 9.16
N GLU A 21 12.94 13.81 10.40
CA GLU A 21 11.97 13.11 11.26
C GLU A 21 10.63 12.92 10.52
N GLY A 22 10.18 11.66 10.38
CA GLY A 22 8.92 11.30 9.72
C GLY A 22 8.95 11.22 8.20
N GLU A 23 10.08 11.50 7.54
CA GLU A 23 10.17 11.49 6.07
C GLU A 23 9.95 10.09 5.47
N GLU A 24 10.45 9.05 6.14
CA GLU A 24 10.25 7.66 5.72
C GLU A 24 8.77 7.25 5.69
N GLU A 25 8.01 7.70 6.69
CA GLU A 25 6.58 7.44 6.82
C GLU A 25 5.79 8.20 5.74
N ILE A 26 6.16 9.45 5.46
CA ILE A 26 5.57 10.21 4.36
C ILE A 26 5.83 9.50 3.03
N ARG A 27 7.05 9.07 2.76
CA ARG A 27 7.39 8.39 1.49
C ARG A 27 6.60 7.09 1.32
N LEU A 28 6.58 6.25 2.35
CA LEU A 28 5.88 4.97 2.31
C LEU A 28 4.35 5.12 2.25
N THR A 29 3.77 6.16 2.84
CA THR A 29 2.32 6.44 2.73
C THR A 29 1.94 6.93 1.34
N HIS A 30 2.82 7.64 0.66
CA HIS A 30 2.60 8.21 -0.68
C HIS A 30 2.98 7.27 -1.83
N HIS A 31 3.30 6.02 -1.55
CA HIS A 31 3.41 5.01 -2.58
C HIS A 31 2.10 4.91 -3.37
N SER A 32 2.22 5.08 -4.69
CA SER A 32 1.06 5.17 -5.59
C SER A 32 0.12 3.97 -5.52
N GLU A 33 0.61 2.81 -5.11
CA GLU A 33 -0.18 1.58 -4.98
C GLU A 33 -1.14 1.66 -3.79
N LYS A 34 -0.70 2.22 -2.66
CA LYS A 34 -1.58 2.47 -1.51
C LYS A 34 -2.64 3.49 -1.87
N LEU A 35 -2.23 4.57 -2.54
CA LEU A 35 -3.14 5.62 -3.01
C LEU A 35 -4.17 5.08 -4.01
N ALA A 36 -3.75 4.22 -4.95
CA ALA A 36 -4.65 3.59 -5.92
C ALA A 36 -5.71 2.72 -5.24
N VAL A 37 -5.32 1.90 -4.25
CA VAL A 37 -6.28 1.11 -3.47
C VAL A 37 -7.21 2.00 -2.66
N ALA A 38 -6.68 3.00 -1.94
CA ALA A 38 -7.49 3.91 -1.14
C ALA A 38 -8.53 4.65 -2.01
N PHE A 39 -8.10 5.15 -3.17
CA PHE A 39 -8.98 5.79 -4.13
C PHE A 39 -10.04 4.81 -4.66
N GLY A 40 -9.64 3.59 -5.02
CA GLY A 40 -10.55 2.53 -5.45
C GLY A 40 -11.61 2.26 -4.38
N LEU A 41 -11.22 2.10 -3.12
CA LEU A 41 -12.13 1.86 -2.01
C LEU A 41 -13.15 2.99 -1.83
N MET A 42 -12.72 4.25 -1.97
CA MET A 42 -13.61 5.42 -1.82
C MET A 42 -14.53 5.65 -3.03
N SER A 43 -14.11 5.24 -4.22
CA SER A 43 -14.75 5.65 -5.49
C SER A 43 -15.62 4.58 -6.12
N THR A 44 -15.67 3.39 -5.55
CA THR A 44 -16.41 2.23 -6.07
C THR A 44 -17.35 1.69 -5.01
N ARG A 45 -18.31 0.85 -5.41
CA ARG A 45 -19.35 0.37 -4.50
C ARG A 45 -18.80 -0.72 -3.57
N ASP A 46 -19.46 -0.91 -2.44
CA ASP A 46 -19.14 -2.02 -1.54
C ASP A 46 -19.28 -3.36 -2.27
N GLY A 47 -18.29 -4.24 -2.07
CA GLY A 47 -18.21 -5.55 -2.73
C GLY A 47 -17.71 -5.52 -4.17
N GLU A 48 -17.50 -4.36 -4.78
CA GLU A 48 -16.89 -4.27 -6.11
C GLU A 48 -15.41 -4.68 -6.05
N GLU A 49 -14.90 -5.33 -7.10
CA GLU A 49 -13.49 -5.70 -7.19
C GLU A 49 -12.62 -4.46 -7.45
N ILE A 50 -11.43 -4.40 -6.86
CA ILE A 50 -10.43 -3.37 -7.17
C ILE A 50 -9.24 -4.01 -7.87
N VAL A 51 -8.89 -3.52 -9.06
CA VAL A 51 -7.71 -3.97 -9.80
C VAL A 51 -6.66 -2.87 -9.86
N VAL A 52 -5.49 -3.12 -9.25
CA VAL A 52 -4.33 -2.22 -9.30
C VAL A 52 -3.30 -2.82 -10.26
N LYS A 53 -3.03 -2.11 -11.36
CA LYS A 53 -1.98 -2.47 -12.32
C LYS A 53 -0.77 -1.56 -12.15
N LYS A 54 0.40 -2.17 -11.99
CA LYS A 54 1.68 -1.46 -11.92
C LYS A 54 2.64 -2.07 -12.94
N ASN A 55 3.31 -1.23 -13.72
CA ASN A 55 4.33 -1.67 -14.67
C ASN A 55 5.69 -1.92 -14.01
N LEU A 56 5.82 -1.57 -12.73
CA LEU A 56 7.01 -1.75 -11.91
C LEU A 56 6.69 -2.73 -10.77
N ARG A 57 7.72 -3.42 -10.29
CA ARG A 57 7.61 -4.25 -9.08
C ARG A 57 7.19 -3.38 -7.90
N ILE A 58 6.20 -3.83 -7.15
CA ILE A 58 5.73 -3.12 -5.95
C ILE A 58 6.60 -3.51 -4.76
N CYS A 59 6.84 -2.58 -3.83
CA CYS A 59 7.61 -2.86 -2.63
C CYS A 59 6.87 -3.80 -1.66
N GLY A 60 7.62 -4.51 -0.81
CA GLY A 60 7.04 -5.46 0.15
C GLY A 60 6.11 -4.82 1.18
N ASP A 61 6.36 -3.57 1.56
CA ASP A 61 5.47 -2.81 2.45
C ASP A 61 4.10 -2.55 1.81
N CYS A 62 4.06 -2.16 0.52
CA CYS A 62 2.81 -1.99 -0.22
C CYS A 62 2.06 -3.31 -0.40
N HIS A 63 2.75 -4.42 -0.68
CA HIS A 63 2.11 -5.75 -0.74
C HIS A 63 1.39 -6.09 0.58
N ASN A 64 2.06 -5.86 1.71
CA ASN A 64 1.50 -6.10 3.04
C ASN A 64 0.35 -5.15 3.38
N ALA A 65 0.49 -3.86 3.07
CA ALA A 65 -0.54 -2.86 3.27
C ALA A 65 -1.81 -3.21 2.47
N ILE A 66 -1.68 -3.59 1.21
CA ILE A 66 -2.82 -3.95 0.35
C ILE A 66 -3.52 -5.21 0.86
N LYS A 67 -2.75 -6.22 1.28
CA LYS A 67 -3.31 -7.43 1.91
C LYS A 67 -4.10 -7.11 3.17
N PHE A 68 -3.64 -6.15 3.96
CA PHE A 68 -4.35 -5.67 5.13
C PHE A 68 -5.61 -4.90 4.75
N MET A 69 -5.52 -3.95 3.82
CA MET A 69 -6.66 -3.17 3.32
C MET A 69 -7.77 -4.08 2.77
N SER A 70 -7.43 -5.10 1.98
CA SER A 70 -8.39 -6.09 1.46
C SER A 70 -9.15 -6.80 2.59
N LYS A 71 -8.44 -7.22 3.65
CA LYS A 71 -9.05 -7.88 4.82
C LYS A 71 -9.99 -6.97 5.59
N VAL A 72 -9.61 -5.71 5.81
CA VAL A 72 -10.40 -4.74 6.59
C VAL A 72 -11.60 -4.26 5.78
N ALA A 73 -11.42 -3.99 4.49
CA ALA A 73 -12.50 -3.58 3.62
C ALA A 73 -13.45 -4.74 3.28
N GLY A 74 -13.04 -5.99 3.46
CA GLY A 74 -13.81 -7.17 3.04
C GLY A 74 -13.97 -7.24 1.52
N ARG A 75 -13.00 -6.71 0.77
CA ARG A 75 -13.05 -6.58 -0.69
C ARG A 75 -11.88 -7.30 -1.36
N GLU A 76 -12.15 -7.87 -2.53
CA GLU A 76 -11.11 -8.45 -3.37
C GLU A 76 -10.30 -7.34 -4.03
N ILE A 77 -8.98 -7.40 -3.85
CA ILE A 77 -8.04 -6.47 -4.45
C ILE A 77 -7.02 -7.27 -5.25
N ILE A 78 -7.10 -7.17 -6.57
CA ILE A 78 -6.18 -7.83 -7.49
C ILE A 78 -5.04 -6.87 -7.81
N VAL A 79 -3.84 -7.26 -7.42
CA VAL A 79 -2.61 -6.54 -7.75
C VAL A 79 -1.90 -7.25 -8.89
N ARG A 80 -1.61 -6.53 -9.96
CA ARG A 80 -0.79 -6.99 -11.07
C ARG A 80 0.45 -6.12 -11.17
N ASP A 81 1.58 -6.64 -10.73
CA ASP A 81 2.89 -6.03 -10.89
C ASP A 81 3.84 -6.92 -11.68
N ASN A 82 4.94 -6.34 -12.15
CA ASN A 82 5.99 -7.08 -12.85
C ASN A 82 6.95 -7.69 -11.82
N LEU A 83 7.25 -8.99 -11.98
CA LEU A 83 8.33 -9.68 -11.26
C LEU A 83 9.68 -9.21 -11.81
#